data_AF-A0A1Y3SJ45-F1
#
_entry.id   AF-A0A1Y3SJ45-F1
#
_cell.length_a   1.000
_cell.length_b   1.000
_cell.length_c   1.000
_cell.angle_alpha   90.00
_cell.angle_beta   90.00
_cell.angle_gamma   90.00
#
_symmetry.space_group_name_H-M   'P 1'
#
loop_
_entity.id
_entity.type
_entity.pdbx_description
1 polymer ?
#
loop_
_entity_poly.entity_id
_entity_poly.type
_entity_poly.pdbx_seq_one_letter_code
_entity_poly.pdbx_strand_id
1 'polypeptide(L)'
;MNERAAKVGVWAYLLFTVASFALALFYLLNGGFRSNVSLIALPVWMGYTAFTTIKSVADLIGAQNRTANFTRMLDRWQDTFGKRGSALALLAFMTIVTGAIKLAMPCILFQLGMQFA
;
A
#
# COMPACT_ATOMS: atom_id res chain seq x y z
N MET A 1 -1.47 18.66 16.07
CA MET A 1 -2.84 18.47 15.49
C MET A 1 -2.90 17.48 14.30
N ASN A 2 -1.84 17.27 13.51
CA ASN A 2 -1.83 16.34 12.36
C ASN A 2 -1.53 14.87 12.71
N GLU A 3 -1.19 14.58 13.97
CA GLU A 3 -0.82 13.23 14.44
C GLU A 3 -1.91 12.16 14.24
N ARG A 4 -3.19 12.48 14.50
CA ARG A 4 -4.29 11.52 14.30
C ARG A 4 -4.45 11.14 12.83
N ALA A 5 -4.40 12.12 11.93
CA ALA A 5 -4.50 11.87 10.48
C ALA A 5 -3.29 11.06 9.97
N ALA A 6 -2.09 11.38 10.46
CA ALA A 6 -0.89 10.62 10.15
C ALA A 6 -0.99 9.16 10.62
N LYS A 7 -1.49 8.92 11.86
CA LYS A 7 -1.73 7.56 12.37
C LYS A 7 -2.71 6.79 11.50
N VAL A 8 -3.86 7.39 11.14
CA VAL A 8 -4.87 6.75 10.27
C VAL A 8 -4.29 6.41 8.90
N GLY A 9 -3.53 7.32 8.28
CA GLY A 9 -2.88 7.06 6.99
C GLY A 9 -1.89 5.90 7.04
N VAL A 10 -1.10 5.81 8.12
CA VAL A 10 -0.15 4.70 8.31
C VAL A 10 -0.88 3.36 8.50
N TRP A 11 -1.95 3.33 9.29
CA TRP A 11 -2.77 2.12 9.47
C TRP A 11 -3.48 1.69 8.18
N ALA A 12 -4.03 2.64 7.42
CA ALA A 12 -4.66 2.36 6.14
C ALA A 12 -3.64 1.78 5.14
N TYR A 13 -2.44 2.36 5.06
CA TYR A 13 -1.37 1.83 4.22
C TYR A 13 -1.01 0.39 4.59
N LEU A 14 -0.89 0.10 5.89
CA LEU A 14 -0.60 -1.25 6.38
C LEU A 14 -1.72 -2.23 6.01
N LEU A 15 -2.98 -1.85 6.25
CA LEU A 15 -4.15 -2.66 5.92
C LEU A 15 -4.22 -3.00 4.44
N PHE A 16 -4.03 -2.02 3.54
CA PHE A 16 -4.00 -2.28 2.10
C PHE A 16 -2.84 -3.19 1.69
N THR A 17 -1.70 -3.12 2.38
CA THR A 17 -0.54 -3.97 2.07
C THR A 17 -0.80 -5.42 2.47
N VAL A 18 -1.36 -5.63 3.67
CA VAL A 18 -1.74 -6.97 4.13
C VAL A 18 -2.84 -7.57 3.26
N ALA A 19 -3.86 -6.78 2.90
CA ALA A 19 -4.92 -7.22 2.01
C ALA A 19 -4.38 -7.60 0.61
N SER A 20 -3.46 -6.81 0.06
CA SER A 20 -2.80 -7.13 -1.22
C SER A 20 -1.99 -8.42 -1.16
N PHE A 21 -1.26 -8.64 -0.07
CA PHE A 21 -0.51 -9.87 0.15
C PHE A 21 -1.45 -11.08 0.24
N ALA A 22 -2.51 -10.98 1.05
CA ALA A 22 -3.50 -12.04 1.20
C ALA A 22 -4.20 -12.37 -0.13
N LEU A 23 -4.53 -11.34 -0.92
CA LEU A 23 -5.15 -11.50 -2.23
C LEU A 23 -4.21 -12.17 -3.23
N ALA A 24 -2.93 -11.78 -3.26
CA ALA A 24 -1.92 -12.42 -4.10
C ALA A 24 -1.69 -13.90 -3.70
N LEU A 25 -1.67 -14.20 -2.40
CA LEU A 25 -1.59 -15.57 -1.89
C LEU A 25 -2.83 -16.38 -2.28
N PHE A 26 -4.03 -15.81 -2.14
CA PHE A 26 -5.27 -16.45 -2.56
C PHE A 26 -5.25 -16.80 -4.04
N TYR A 27 -4.81 -15.89 -4.91
CA TYR A 27 -4.71 -16.15 -6.34
C TYR A 27 -3.65 -17.18 -6.69
N LEU A 28 -2.50 -17.16 -6.00
CA LEU A 28 -1.47 -18.17 -6.18
C LEU A 28 -2.03 -19.58 -5.89
N LEU A 29 -2.74 -19.74 -4.77
CA LEU A 29 -3.31 -21.03 -4.34
C LEU A 29 -4.47 -21.51 -5.21
N ASN A 30 -5.25 -20.60 -5.81
CA ASN A 30 -6.46 -20.94 -6.58
C ASN A 30 -6.29 -20.96 -8.11
N GLY A 31 -5.05 -20.94 -8.63
CA GLY A 31 -4.82 -21.07 -10.08
C GLY A 31 -3.73 -20.18 -10.65
N GLY A 32 -2.97 -19.46 -9.83
CA GLY A 32 -1.84 -18.63 -10.26
C GLY A 32 -0.69 -19.41 -10.92
N PHE A 33 -0.72 -20.74 -10.90
CA PHE A 33 0.25 -21.61 -11.58
C PHE A 33 -0.08 -21.89 -13.05
N ARG A 34 -1.18 -21.34 -13.59
CA ARG A 34 -1.63 -21.66 -14.95
C ARG A 34 -0.72 -21.12 -16.06
N SER A 35 0.01 -20.03 -15.85
CA SER A 35 1.06 -19.57 -16.78
C SER A 35 2.36 -19.19 -16.07
N ASN A 36 3.48 -19.24 -16.80
CA ASN A 36 4.81 -18.87 -16.32
C ASN A 36 4.87 -17.43 -15.77
N VAL A 37 4.06 -16.52 -16.33
CA VAL A 37 4.04 -15.11 -15.94
C VAL A 37 3.45 -14.94 -14.54
N SER A 38 2.29 -15.54 -14.25
CA SER A 38 1.67 -15.44 -12.92
C SER A 38 2.45 -16.21 -11.86
N LEU A 39 3.09 -17.32 -12.25
CA LEU A 39 3.92 -18.15 -11.37
C LEU A 39 5.13 -17.40 -10.81
N ILE A 40 5.70 -16.46 -11.56
CA ILE A 40 6.84 -15.64 -11.13
C ILE A 40 6.34 -14.30 -10.56
N ALA A 41 5.39 -13.65 -11.22
CA ALA A 41 4.96 -12.31 -10.87
C ALA A 41 4.18 -12.24 -9.55
N LEU A 42 3.32 -13.24 -9.25
CA LEU A 42 2.57 -13.26 -7.99
C LEU A 42 3.52 -13.44 -6.78
N PRO A 43 4.48 -14.39 -6.75
CA PRO A 43 5.46 -14.47 -5.67
C PRO A 43 6.36 -13.24 -5.54
N VAL A 44 6.77 -12.60 -6.65
CA VAL A 44 7.53 -11.34 -6.61
C VAL A 44 6.70 -10.23 -5.97
N TRP A 45 5.43 -10.10 -6.35
CA TRP A 45 4.50 -9.14 -5.75
C TRP A 45 4.26 -9.42 -4.26
N MET A 46 4.15 -10.69 -3.88
CA MET A 46 4.07 -11.12 -2.48
C MET A 46 5.34 -10.75 -1.70
N GLY A 47 6.53 -10.97 -2.27
CA GLY A 47 7.80 -10.55 -1.65
C GLY A 47 7.86 -9.05 -1.41
N TYR A 48 7.43 -8.25 -2.38
CA TYR A 48 7.34 -6.80 -2.25
C TYR A 48 6.34 -6.35 -1.16
N THR A 49 5.13 -6.94 -1.14
CA THR A 49 4.10 -6.60 -0.15
C THR A 49 4.47 -7.08 1.26
N ALA A 50 5.14 -8.23 1.40
CA ALA A 50 5.71 -8.69 2.67
C ALA A 50 6.81 -7.75 3.18
N PHE A 51 7.77 -7.39 2.32
CA PHE A 51 8.84 -6.45 2.67
C PHE A 51 8.29 -5.09 3.10
N THR A 52 7.33 -4.55 2.33
CA THR A 52 6.73 -3.25 2.65
C THR A 52 5.87 -3.29 3.92
N THR A 53 5.26 -4.44 4.25
CA THR A 53 4.56 -4.65 5.52
C THR A 53 5.54 -4.67 6.68
N ILE A 54 6.59 -5.48 6.61
CA ILE A 54 7.63 -5.59 7.65
C ILE A 54 8.29 -4.22 7.89
N LYS A 55 8.67 -3.53 6.80
CA LYS A 55 9.23 -2.18 6.89
C LYS A 55 8.23 -1.19 7.51
N SER A 56 6.96 -1.26 7.13
CA SER A 56 5.93 -0.39 7.71
C SER A 56 5.68 -0.65 9.20
N VAL A 57 5.77 -1.92 9.64
CA VAL A 57 5.65 -2.31 11.05
C VAL A 57 6.90 -1.90 11.83
N ALA A 58 8.10 -2.11 11.28
CA ALA A 58 9.35 -1.65 11.89
C ALA A 58 9.37 -0.12 12.06
N ASP A 59 8.90 0.61 11.04
CA ASP A 59 8.75 2.07 11.11
C ASP A 59 7.69 2.52 12.14
N LEU A 60 6.67 1.68 12.41
CA LEU A 60 5.63 1.92 13.42
C LEU A 60 6.14 1.66 14.85
N ILE A 61 6.98 0.64 15.04
CA ILE A 61 7.60 0.34 16.33
C ILE A 61 8.64 1.42 16.68
N GLY A 62 9.37 1.95 15.69
CA GLY A 62 10.22 3.14 15.80
C GLY A 62 9.46 4.48 15.72
N ALA A 63 8.19 4.52 16.16
CA ALA A 63 7.13 5.50 15.85
C ALA A 63 7.53 6.99 15.74
N GLN A 64 8.54 7.46 16.48
CA GLN A 64 8.93 8.87 16.54
C GLN A 64 9.38 9.42 15.18
N ASN A 65 10.14 8.67 14.38
CA ASN A 65 10.71 9.21 13.14
C ASN A 65 9.71 9.30 11.98
N ARG A 66 8.78 8.35 11.87
CA ARG A 66 7.82 8.31 10.76
C ARG A 66 6.66 9.27 10.96
N THR A 67 6.12 9.34 12.18
CA THR A 67 5.07 10.33 12.52
C THR A 67 5.59 11.76 12.39
N ALA A 68 6.85 12.00 12.79
CA ALA A 68 7.51 13.29 12.54
C ALA A 68 7.67 13.59 11.05
N ASN A 69 8.11 12.63 10.22
CA ASN A 69 8.21 12.81 8.77
C ASN A 69 6.86 13.05 8.10
N PHE A 70 5.81 12.32 8.47
CA PHE A 70 4.46 12.55 7.96
C PHE A 70 3.90 13.91 8.38
N THR A 71 4.18 14.31 9.62
CA THR A 71 3.77 15.63 10.12
C THR A 71 4.48 16.74 9.34
N ARG A 72 5.81 16.63 9.13
CA ARG A 72 6.56 17.58 8.29
C ARG A 72 6.07 17.61 6.85
N MET A 73 5.67 16.47 6.28
CA MET A 73 5.14 16.40 4.92
C MET A 73 3.76 17.08 4.83
N LEU A 74 2.89 16.85 5.82
CA LEU A 74 1.59 17.51 5.92
C LEU A 74 1.73 19.02 6.13
N ASP A 75 2.69 19.45 6.93
CA ASP A 75 2.96 20.87 7.17
C ASP A 75 3.46 21.55 5.88
N ARG A 76 4.38 20.93 5.13
CA ARG A 76 4.80 21.41 3.80
C ARG A 76 3.65 21.51 2.81
N TRP A 77 2.75 20.52 2.81
CA TRP A 77 1.56 20.57 1.95
C TRP A 77 0.59 21.65 2.41
N GLN A 78 0.41 21.83 3.71
CA GLN A 78 -0.42 22.92 4.24
C GLN A 78 0.14 24.28 3.84
N ASP A 79 1.46 24.47 3.86
CA ASP A 79 2.13 25.69 3.40
C ASP A 79 1.95 25.91 1.89
N THR A 80 1.99 24.83 1.10
CA THR A 80 1.82 24.91 -0.37
C THR A 80 0.37 25.18 -0.78
N PHE A 81 -0.60 24.56 -0.11
CA PHE A 81 -2.03 24.68 -0.45
C PHE A 81 -2.74 25.80 0.32
N GLY A 82 -2.06 26.46 1.26
CA GLY A 82 -2.61 27.52 2.12
C GLY A 82 -3.74 27.09 3.06
N LYS A 83 -4.22 25.84 2.97
CA LYS A 83 -5.33 25.30 3.75
C LYS A 83 -5.05 23.85 4.15
N ARG A 84 -5.24 23.57 5.44
CA ARG A 84 -5.10 22.22 6.02
C ARG A 84 -6.01 21.18 5.38
N GLY A 85 -7.23 21.57 5.00
CA GLY A 85 -8.21 20.68 4.36
C GLY A 85 -7.69 20.08 3.05
N SER A 86 -7.00 20.87 2.22
CA SER A 86 -6.45 20.42 0.94
C SER A 86 -5.29 19.43 1.11
N ALA A 87 -4.42 19.66 2.10
CA ALA A 87 -3.32 18.75 2.42
C ALA A 87 -3.84 17.38 2.91
N LEU A 88 -4.90 17.37 3.73
CA LEU A 88 -5.54 16.14 4.19
C LEU A 88 -6.31 15.43 3.06
N ALA A 89 -6.95 16.17 2.16
CA ALA A 89 -7.61 15.61 0.99
C ALA A 89 -6.60 14.93 0.05
N LEU A 90 -5.43 15.53 -0.17
CA LEU A 90 -4.34 14.92 -0.94
C LEU A 90 -3.82 13.65 -0.27
N LEU A 91 -3.61 13.67 1.05
CA LEU A 91 -3.21 12.48 1.80
C LEU A 91 -4.23 11.35 1.62
N ALA A 92 -5.53 11.66 1.75
CA ALA A 92 -6.60 10.70 1.58
C ALA A 92 -6.62 10.14 0.15
N PHE A 93 -6.52 11.01 -0.86
CA PHE A 93 -6.47 10.60 -2.27
C PHE A 93 -5.30 9.67 -2.55
N MET A 94 -4.07 10.03 -2.15
CA MET A 94 -2.89 9.19 -2.33
C MET A 94 -3.03 7.84 -1.62
N THR A 95 -3.64 7.83 -0.43
CA THR A 95 -3.90 6.60 0.32
C THR A 95 -4.88 5.70 -0.43
N ILE A 96 -5.98 6.25 -0.95
CA ILE A 96 -6.99 5.53 -1.71
C ILE A 96 -6.40 4.99 -3.02
N VAL A 97 -5.69 5.82 -3.79
CA VAL A 97 -5.07 5.41 -5.05
C VAL A 97 -4.03 4.30 -4.82
N THR A 98 -3.18 4.45 -3.81
CA THR A 98 -2.19 3.42 -3.47
C THR A 98 -2.87 2.12 -3.05
N GLY A 99 -3.93 2.21 -2.25
CA GLY A 99 -4.74 1.05 -1.86
C GLY A 99 -5.39 0.37 -3.06
N ALA A 100 -5.99 1.14 -3.96
CA ALA A 100 -6.59 0.64 -5.19
C ALA A 100 -5.58 -0.09 -6.08
N ILE A 101 -4.39 0.49 -6.31
CA ILE A 101 -3.31 -0.16 -7.07
C ILE A 101 -2.90 -1.47 -6.41
N LYS A 102 -2.72 -1.46 -5.09
CA LYS A 102 -2.34 -2.65 -4.32
C LYS A 102 -3.35 -3.78 -4.44
N LEU A 103 -4.64 -3.46 -4.51
CA LEU A 103 -5.68 -4.47 -4.71
C LEU A 103 -5.83 -4.89 -6.18
N ALA A 104 -5.66 -3.96 -7.11
CA ALA A 104 -5.79 -4.23 -8.54
C ALA A 104 -4.63 -5.09 -9.09
N MET A 105 -3.41 -4.91 -8.60
CA MET A 105 -2.23 -5.60 -9.15
C MET A 105 -2.33 -7.14 -9.06
N PRO A 106 -2.64 -7.74 -7.89
CA PRO A 106 -2.88 -9.18 -7.79
C PRO A 106 -3.95 -9.68 -8.77
N CYS A 107 -5.04 -8.93 -8.95
CA CYS A 107 -6.10 -9.27 -9.90
C CYS A 107 -5.61 -9.25 -11.34
N ILE A 108 -4.88 -8.20 -11.75
CA ILE A 108 -4.34 -8.06 -13.10
C ILE A 108 -3.34 -9.18 -13.39
N LEU A 109 -2.42 -9.46 -12.45
CA LEU A 109 -1.45 -10.53 -12.60
C LEU A 109 -2.11 -11.91 -12.72
N PHE A 110 -3.20 -12.14 -11.97
CA PHE A 110 -3.98 -13.36 -12.10
C PHE A 110 -4.72 -13.44 -13.45
N GLN A 111 -5.34 -12.35 -13.91
CA GLN A 111 -6.04 -12.31 -15.21
C GLN A 111 -5.09 -12.50 -16.39
N LEU A 112 -3.95 -11.81 -16.41
CA LEU A 112 -2.89 -12.03 -17.39
C LEU A 112 -2.40 -13.48 -17.31
N GLY A 113 -2.27 -13.99 -16.08
CA GLY A 113 -1.99 -15.39 -15.81
C GLY A 113 -2.91 -16.36 -16.54
N MET A 114 -4.22 -16.07 -16.57
CA MET A 114 -5.23 -16.87 -17.27
C MET A 114 -5.26 -16.64 -18.78
N GLN A 115 -4.93 -15.44 -19.26
CA GLN A 115 -4.93 -15.12 -20.69
C GLN A 115 -3.77 -15.77 -21.46
N PHE A 116 -2.65 -16.01 -20.78
CA PHE A 116 -1.43 -16.62 -21.35
C PHE A 116 -1.17 -18.06 -20.87
N ALA A 117 -2.18 -18.70 -20.29
CA ALA A 117 -2.18 -20.12 -19.91
C ALA A 117 -2.83 -20.99 -21.00
#